data_AF-A0A2V8ETQ9-F1
#
_entry.id   AF-A0A2V8ETQ9-F1
#
_cell.length_a   1.000
_cell.length_b   1.000
_cell.length_c   1.000
_cell.angle_alpha   90.00
_cell.angle_beta   90.00
_cell.angle_gamma   90.00
#
_symmetry.space_group_name_H-M   'P 1'
#
loop_
_entity.id
_entity.type
_entity.pdbx_description
1 polymer ?
#
loop_
_entity_poly.entity_id
_entity_poly.type
_entity_poly.pdbx_seq_one_letter_code
_entity_poly.pdbx_strand_id
1 'polypeptide(L)'
;MTRCAYNRFVSQRSRRALIAAAIVCVAAAAFAQRRFDDFGFGGYGRVPAIHNIPYDGRFTFVRVKYETAPGGYWAGGRPSWVHGFPLAEQNLMRIMTDMSYLAPHVEDINVITLDDPELFKYPVAYIIEVGWWTLTDVEAAALRAYIQKGGFVIVDD
;
A
#
# COMPACT_ATOMS: atom_id res chain seq x y z
N MET A 1 -42.69 37.23 35.94
CA MET A 1 -42.38 35.80 35.79
C MET A 1 -41.75 35.40 34.43
N THR A 2 -41.23 36.34 33.61
CA THR A 2 -40.88 36.05 32.19
C THR A 2 -39.37 36.00 31.87
N ARG A 3 -38.47 36.51 32.73
CA ARG A 3 -37.01 36.51 32.45
C ARG A 3 -36.32 35.15 32.70
N CYS A 4 -36.85 34.31 33.59
CA CYS A 4 -36.21 33.05 33.98
C CYS A 4 -36.38 31.94 32.92
N ALA A 5 -37.54 31.90 32.23
CA ALA A 5 -37.80 30.93 31.17
C ALA A 5 -37.03 31.22 29.87
N TYR A 6 -36.84 32.51 29.53
CA TYR A 6 -36.08 32.95 28.36
C TYR A 6 -34.61 32.53 28.44
N ASN A 7 -33.95 32.74 29.60
CA ASN A 7 -32.54 32.34 29.80
C ASN A 7 -32.33 30.82 29.73
N ARG A 8 -33.29 30.00 30.18
CA ARG A 8 -33.22 28.54 30.07
C ARG A 8 -33.30 28.06 28.63
N PHE A 9 -34.13 28.71 27.81
CA PHE A 9 -34.31 28.37 26.40
C PHE A 9 -33.09 28.75 25.55
N VAL A 10 -32.50 29.93 25.80
CA VAL A 10 -31.26 30.39 25.17
C VAL A 10 -30.07 29.49 25.57
N SER A 11 -29.97 29.13 26.85
CA SER A 11 -28.95 28.19 27.38
C SER A 11 -29.04 26.78 26.77
N GLN A 12 -30.25 26.28 26.52
CA GLN A 12 -30.44 24.98 25.87
C GLN A 12 -30.11 25.02 24.37
N ARG A 13 -30.45 26.10 23.67
CA ARG A 13 -30.07 26.30 22.26
C ARG A 13 -28.56 26.45 22.09
N SER A 14 -27.89 27.20 22.97
CA SER A 14 -26.43 27.33 22.94
C SER A 14 -25.72 26.02 23.29
N ARG A 15 -26.22 25.24 24.27
CA ARG A 15 -25.71 23.88 24.54
C ARG A 15 -25.87 22.94 23.35
N ARG A 16 -27.02 22.93 22.68
CA ARG A 16 -27.23 22.11 21.49
C ARG A 16 -26.33 22.51 20.33
N ALA A 17 -26.13 23.81 20.11
CA ALA A 17 -25.20 24.32 19.12
C ALA A 17 -23.74 23.93 19.42
N LEU A 18 -23.32 23.99 20.68
CA LEU A 18 -21.98 23.57 21.11
C LEU A 18 -21.76 22.06 20.94
N ILE A 19 -22.76 21.25 21.26
CA ILE A 19 -22.69 19.78 21.06
C ILE A 19 -22.61 19.47 19.56
N ALA A 20 -23.43 20.11 18.73
CA ALA A 20 -23.39 19.93 17.28
C ALA A 20 -22.03 20.34 16.69
N ALA A 21 -21.49 21.49 17.12
CA ALA A 21 -20.15 21.94 16.72
C ALA A 21 -19.05 20.94 17.14
N ALA A 22 -19.12 20.42 18.37
CA ALA A 22 -18.18 19.41 18.84
C ALA A 22 -18.25 18.11 18.01
N ILE A 23 -19.46 17.64 17.67
CA ILE A 23 -19.65 16.47 16.81
C ILE A 23 -19.07 16.71 15.41
N VAL A 24 -19.31 17.89 14.82
CA VAL A 24 -18.74 18.25 13.51
C VAL A 24 -17.21 18.33 13.57
N CYS A 25 -16.64 18.91 14.62
CA CYS A 25 -15.18 18.95 14.80
C CYS A 25 -14.58 17.56 14.97
N VAL A 26 -15.21 16.67 15.74
CA VAL A 26 -14.77 15.27 15.91
C VAL A 26 -14.90 14.50 14.59
N ALA A 27 -16.00 14.67 13.85
CA ALA A 27 -16.18 14.04 12.55
C ALA A 27 -15.16 14.55 11.52
N ALA A 28 -14.91 15.86 11.48
CA ALA A 28 -13.90 16.46 10.61
C ALA A 28 -12.48 15.99 10.97
N ALA A 29 -12.14 15.89 12.26
CA ALA A 29 -10.87 15.34 12.72
C ALA A 29 -10.71 13.86 12.33
N ALA A 30 -11.74 13.04 12.52
CA ALA A 30 -11.71 11.63 12.12
C ALA A 30 -11.60 11.45 10.60
N PHE A 31 -12.27 12.29 9.81
CA PHE A 31 -12.18 12.28 8.35
C PHE A 31 -10.81 12.77 7.85
N ALA A 32 -10.24 13.79 8.52
CA ALA A 32 -8.91 14.28 8.25
C ALA A 32 -7.84 13.23 8.57
N GLN A 33 -7.96 12.51 9.70
CA GLN A 33 -7.06 11.42 10.08
C GLN A 33 -7.05 10.29 9.04
N ARG A 34 -8.22 9.83 8.59
CA ARG A 34 -8.30 8.80 7.52
C ARG A 34 -7.64 9.25 6.23
N ARG A 35 -7.87 10.50 5.82
CA ARG A 35 -7.27 11.05 4.61
C ARG A 35 -5.75 11.23 4.76
N PHE A 36 -5.28 11.55 5.97
CA PHE A 36 -3.84 11.63 6.30
C PHE A 36 -3.16 10.24 6.25
N ASP A 37 -3.87 9.19 6.65
CA ASP A 37 -3.42 7.80 6.50
C ASP A 37 -3.33 7.39 5.02
N ASP A 38 -4.35 7.72 4.22
CA ASP A 38 -4.39 7.46 2.77
C ASP A 38 -3.29 8.23 2.00
N PHE A 39 -2.91 9.41 2.46
CA PHE A 39 -1.79 10.20 1.92
C PHE A 39 -0.42 9.82 2.51
N GLY A 40 -0.34 8.77 3.34
CA GLY A 40 0.92 8.24 3.87
C GLY A 40 1.56 9.05 4.99
N PHE A 41 0.84 10.01 5.60
CA PHE A 41 1.34 10.85 6.69
C PHE A 41 0.84 10.45 8.10
N GLY A 42 -0.15 9.55 8.23
CA GLY A 42 -0.69 9.11 9.53
C GLY A 42 -0.37 7.66 9.92
N GLY A 43 -0.07 6.81 8.94
CA GLY A 43 0.11 5.37 9.09
C GLY A 43 1.56 4.92 8.90
N TYR A 44 2.49 5.61 9.55
CA TYR A 44 3.93 5.46 9.37
C TYR A 44 4.45 4.00 9.44
N GLY A 45 3.78 3.06 10.13
CA GLY A 45 4.29 1.68 10.28
C GLY A 45 3.49 0.54 9.65
N ARG A 46 2.48 0.81 8.81
CA ARG A 46 1.66 -0.27 8.25
C ARG A 46 1.99 -0.52 6.79
N VAL A 47 2.54 -1.69 6.51
CA VAL A 47 2.49 -2.30 5.17
C VAL A 47 1.00 -2.35 4.78
N PRO A 48 0.61 -1.86 3.58
CA PRO A 48 -0.77 -1.95 3.15
C PRO A 48 -1.23 -3.41 3.13
N ALA A 49 -2.52 -3.64 3.34
CA ALA A 49 -3.07 -4.98 3.25
C ALA A 49 -2.81 -5.53 1.84
N ILE A 50 -2.02 -6.60 1.75
CA ILE A 50 -1.71 -7.25 0.48
C ILE A 50 -2.91 -8.09 0.08
N HIS A 51 -3.48 -7.80 -1.08
CA HIS A 51 -4.53 -8.60 -1.68
C HIS A 51 -4.01 -9.16 -3.01
N ASN A 52 -3.60 -10.42 -3.01
CA ASN A 52 -3.20 -11.09 -4.23
C ASN A 52 -4.45 -11.59 -4.97
N ILE A 53 -4.57 -11.22 -6.23
CA ILE A 53 -5.63 -11.69 -7.12
C ILE A 53 -5.28 -13.08 -7.70
N PRO A 54 -6.29 -13.94 -7.94
CA PRO A 54 -6.06 -15.23 -8.59
C PRO A 54 -5.46 -15.08 -9.98
N TYR A 55 -4.61 -16.03 -10.36
CA TYR A 55 -4.02 -16.06 -11.70
C TYR A 55 -5.10 -16.34 -12.77
N ASP A 56 -5.26 -15.39 -13.70
CA ASP A 56 -6.22 -15.45 -14.82
C ASP A 56 -5.52 -15.43 -16.20
N GLY A 57 -4.19 -15.52 -16.23
CA GLY A 57 -3.38 -15.51 -17.45
C GLY A 57 -3.07 -14.12 -18.02
N ARG A 58 -3.61 -13.04 -17.45
CA ARG A 58 -3.21 -11.69 -17.84
C ARG A 58 -1.81 -11.36 -17.36
N PHE A 59 -1.14 -10.49 -18.11
CA PHE A 59 0.18 -10.01 -17.72
C PHE A 59 0.08 -9.17 -16.45
N THR A 60 0.98 -9.43 -15.52
CA THR A 60 1.28 -8.54 -14.40
C THR A 60 2.70 -8.85 -13.98
N PHE A 61 3.46 -7.84 -13.61
CA PHE A 61 4.71 -8.09 -12.93
C PHE A 61 4.44 -8.26 -11.45
N VAL A 62 5.13 -9.21 -10.84
CA VAL A 62 4.95 -9.51 -9.43
C VAL A 62 5.98 -8.76 -8.62
N ARG A 63 5.55 -8.07 -7.56
CA ARG A 63 6.47 -7.46 -6.61
C ARG A 63 7.01 -8.53 -5.68
N VAL A 64 8.33 -8.57 -5.55
CA VAL A 64 9.00 -9.44 -4.60
C VAL A 64 9.05 -8.75 -3.24
N LYS A 65 8.40 -9.36 -2.27
CA LYS A 65 8.59 -9.07 -0.85
C LYS A 65 9.80 -9.86 -0.36
N TYR A 66 10.60 -9.22 0.48
CA TYR A 66 11.78 -9.84 1.08
C TYR A 66 11.99 -9.38 2.53
N GLU A 67 12.88 -10.07 3.24
CA GLU A 67 13.31 -9.67 4.57
C GLU A 67 14.25 -8.46 4.50
N THR A 68 13.85 -7.36 5.14
CA THR A 68 14.56 -6.09 5.12
C THR A 68 15.74 -6.11 6.09
N ALA A 69 16.94 -5.85 5.58
CA ALA A 69 18.16 -5.77 6.37
C ALA A 69 18.10 -4.65 7.42
N PRO A 70 18.86 -4.76 8.53
CA PRO A 70 18.93 -3.72 9.55
C PRO A 70 19.30 -2.35 8.95
N GLY A 71 18.46 -1.34 9.18
CA GLY A 71 18.62 0.00 8.61
C GLY A 71 17.78 0.29 7.36
N GLY A 72 17.22 -0.73 6.71
CA GLY A 72 16.37 -0.61 5.52
C GLY A 72 14.91 -0.26 5.80
N TYR A 73 14.63 0.42 6.90
CA TYR A 73 13.27 0.79 7.25
C TYR A 73 13.07 2.29 7.04
N TRP A 74 12.12 2.62 6.18
CA TRP A 74 11.76 4.00 5.88
C TRP A 74 10.97 4.63 7.01
N ALA A 75 10.65 5.92 6.85
CA ALA A 75 9.88 6.70 7.81
C ALA A 75 8.69 5.89 8.34
N GLY A 76 8.73 5.63 9.66
CA GLY A 76 7.69 4.90 10.35
C GLY A 76 7.84 3.38 10.45
N GLY A 77 8.94 2.81 9.99
CA GLY A 77 9.18 1.36 10.10
C GLY A 77 8.66 0.57 8.90
N ARG A 78 8.45 1.23 7.76
CA ARG A 78 8.06 0.56 6.52
C ARG A 78 9.27 -0.18 5.94
N PRO A 79 9.14 -1.47 5.62
CA PRO A 79 10.24 -2.23 5.02
C PRO A 79 10.56 -1.69 3.63
N SER A 80 11.84 -1.68 3.24
CA SER A 80 12.30 -1.16 1.95
C SER A 80 11.54 -1.67 0.73
N TRP A 81 11.17 -2.96 0.69
CA TRP A 81 10.46 -3.54 -0.45
C TRP A 81 9.10 -2.89 -0.77
N VAL A 82 8.49 -2.19 0.21
CA VAL A 82 7.18 -1.52 0.02
C VAL A 82 7.29 -0.14 -0.63
N HIS A 83 8.50 0.30 -0.96
CA HIS A 83 8.74 1.63 -1.52
C HIS A 83 7.96 1.80 -2.84
N GLY A 84 7.19 2.89 -2.93
CA GLY A 84 6.33 3.17 -4.09
C GLY A 84 5.11 2.27 -4.25
N PHE A 85 4.96 1.19 -3.47
CA PHE A 85 3.86 0.25 -3.62
C PHE A 85 2.52 0.85 -3.17
N PRO A 86 1.41 0.64 -3.91
CA PRO A 86 1.31 -0.03 -5.22
C PRO A 86 1.40 0.94 -6.43
N LEU A 87 1.54 2.25 -6.17
CA LEU A 87 1.38 3.30 -7.17
C LEU A 87 2.41 3.21 -8.29
N ALA A 88 3.67 2.89 -7.97
CA ALA A 88 4.72 2.74 -8.97
C ALA A 88 4.30 1.67 -10.01
N GLU A 89 3.75 0.57 -9.52
CA GLU A 89 3.39 -0.56 -10.34
C GLU A 89 2.14 -0.30 -11.18
N GLN A 90 1.12 0.27 -10.55
CA GLN A 90 -0.12 0.68 -11.24
C GLN A 90 0.18 1.67 -12.37
N ASN A 91 1.06 2.66 -12.12
CA ASN A 91 1.46 3.63 -13.13
C ASN A 91 2.20 2.96 -14.30
N LEU A 92 3.11 2.02 -14.03
CA LEU A 92 3.79 1.26 -15.08
C LEU A 92 2.79 0.43 -15.90
N MET A 93 1.81 -0.23 -15.28
CA MET A 93 0.77 -0.98 -16.00
C MET A 93 -0.16 -0.09 -16.83
N ARG A 94 -0.46 1.12 -16.38
CA ARG A 94 -1.17 2.12 -17.19
C ARG A 94 -0.36 2.50 -18.43
N ILE A 95 0.93 2.83 -18.26
CA ILE A 95 1.81 3.14 -19.39
C ILE A 95 1.92 1.96 -20.36
N MET A 96 2.05 0.72 -19.86
CA MET A 96 2.09 -0.47 -20.72
C MET A 96 0.79 -0.68 -21.49
N THR A 97 -0.36 -0.37 -20.89
CA THR A 97 -1.66 -0.41 -21.57
C THR A 97 -1.74 0.63 -22.68
N ASP A 98 -1.20 1.83 -22.46
CA ASP A 98 -1.22 2.91 -23.46
C ASP A 98 -0.21 2.70 -24.60
N MET A 99 0.93 2.05 -24.32
CA MET A 99 2.05 1.90 -25.25
C MET A 99 2.08 0.56 -25.98
N SER A 100 1.26 -0.41 -25.58
CA SER A 100 1.27 -1.76 -26.13
C SER A 100 -0.14 -2.35 -26.22
N TYR A 101 -0.26 -3.53 -26.83
CA TYR A 101 -1.51 -4.31 -26.84
C TYR A 101 -1.63 -5.26 -25.64
N LEU A 102 -0.78 -5.11 -24.62
CA LEU A 102 -0.93 -5.87 -23.39
C LEU A 102 -2.25 -5.47 -22.71
N ALA A 103 -2.96 -6.46 -22.19
CA ALA A 103 -4.12 -6.25 -21.31
C ALA A 103 -3.73 -6.64 -19.86
N PRO A 104 -2.87 -5.86 -19.19
CA PRO A 104 -2.38 -6.24 -17.88
C PRO A 104 -3.41 -6.05 -16.77
N HIS A 105 -3.10 -6.56 -15.58
CA HIS A 105 -3.75 -6.07 -14.36
C HIS A 105 -3.20 -4.68 -14.03
N VAL A 106 -4.10 -3.71 -13.88
CA VAL A 106 -3.72 -2.31 -13.65
C VAL A 106 -3.92 -1.90 -12.20
N GLU A 107 -5.00 -2.33 -11.56
CA GLU A 107 -5.37 -1.87 -10.21
C GLU A 107 -4.77 -2.75 -9.12
N ASP A 108 -4.75 -4.07 -9.33
CA ASP A 108 -4.25 -5.04 -8.38
C ASP A 108 -2.85 -5.53 -8.78
N ILE A 109 -1.94 -5.54 -7.81
CA ILE A 109 -0.54 -5.96 -7.99
C ILE A 109 -0.25 -7.05 -6.97
N ASN A 110 0.17 -8.21 -7.46
CA ASN A 110 0.50 -9.32 -6.59
C ASN A 110 1.88 -9.12 -5.96
N VAL A 111 1.97 -9.51 -4.69
CA VAL A 111 3.19 -9.49 -3.89
C VAL A 111 3.47 -10.90 -3.39
N ILE A 112 4.63 -11.44 -3.70
CA ILE A 112 5.06 -12.78 -3.27
C ILE A 112 6.50 -12.77 -2.77
N THR A 113 6.91 -13.80 -2.04
CA THR A 113 8.32 -14.05 -1.72
C THR A 113 8.97 -14.90 -2.81
N LEU A 114 10.31 -14.97 -2.83
CA LEU A 114 11.00 -15.73 -3.89
C LEU A 114 10.86 -17.24 -3.78
N ASP A 115 10.65 -17.75 -2.57
CA ASP A 115 10.40 -19.16 -2.29
C ASP A 115 8.93 -19.57 -2.50
N ASP A 116 8.05 -18.62 -2.85
CA ASP A 116 6.67 -18.92 -3.19
C ASP A 116 6.60 -19.67 -4.54
N PRO A 117 5.99 -20.88 -4.59
CA PRO A 117 5.84 -21.64 -5.83
C PRO A 117 5.03 -20.90 -6.91
N GLU A 118 4.22 -19.92 -6.53
CA GLU A 118 3.46 -19.09 -7.47
C GLU A 118 4.35 -18.15 -8.28
N LEU A 119 5.61 -17.90 -7.88
CA LEU A 119 6.58 -17.09 -8.62
C LEU A 119 6.69 -17.50 -10.09
N PHE A 120 6.65 -18.81 -10.35
CA PHE A 120 6.79 -19.35 -11.71
C PHE A 120 5.58 -19.07 -12.62
N LYS A 121 4.49 -18.49 -12.11
CA LYS A 121 3.35 -18.03 -12.92
C LYS A 121 3.55 -16.64 -13.50
N TYR A 122 4.52 -15.89 -12.99
CA TYR A 122 4.81 -14.52 -13.42
C TYR A 122 6.06 -14.52 -14.29
N PRO A 123 6.02 -13.98 -15.52
CA PRO A 123 7.21 -13.93 -16.38
C PRO A 123 8.19 -12.83 -15.98
N VAL A 124 7.73 -11.83 -15.19
CA VAL A 124 8.52 -10.69 -14.74
C VAL A 124 8.34 -10.50 -13.24
N ALA A 125 9.44 -10.53 -12.50
CA ALA A 125 9.51 -10.20 -11.08
C ALA A 125 10.18 -8.83 -10.92
N TYR A 126 9.68 -8.03 -9.98
CA TYR A 126 10.19 -6.69 -9.68
C TYR A 126 10.64 -6.61 -8.22
N ILE A 127 11.91 -6.24 -8.03
CA ILE A 127 12.55 -6.12 -6.72
C ILE A 127 13.06 -4.68 -6.61
N ILE A 128 12.69 -3.99 -5.53
CA ILE A 128 13.11 -2.61 -5.26
C ILE A 128 13.96 -2.55 -3.99
N GLU A 129 14.82 -1.55 -3.88
CA GLU A 129 15.66 -1.28 -2.70
C GLU A 129 16.53 -2.50 -2.35
N VAL A 130 17.12 -3.14 -3.38
CA VAL A 130 17.90 -4.37 -3.19
C VAL A 130 19.14 -4.18 -2.31
N GLY A 131 19.60 -2.93 -2.11
CA GLY A 131 20.63 -2.62 -1.11
C GLY A 131 20.26 -3.02 0.32
N TRP A 132 18.95 -3.14 0.62
CA TRP A 132 18.42 -3.51 1.93
C TRP A 132 17.84 -4.92 1.97
N TRP A 133 18.13 -5.74 0.96
CA TRP A 133 17.55 -7.06 0.84
C TRP A 133 18.41 -8.13 1.52
N THR A 134 17.81 -8.87 2.46
CA THR A 134 18.39 -10.08 3.03
C THR A 134 17.89 -11.30 2.27
N LEU A 135 18.80 -12.10 1.72
CA LEU A 135 18.51 -13.28 0.91
C LEU A 135 18.87 -14.56 1.68
N THR A 136 17.91 -15.47 1.82
CA THR A 136 18.16 -16.83 2.33
C THR A 136 18.66 -17.77 1.22
N ASP A 137 19.32 -18.87 1.58
CA ASP A 137 19.76 -19.88 0.60
C ASP A 137 18.60 -20.47 -0.21
N VAL A 138 17.42 -20.60 0.40
CA VAL A 138 16.20 -21.12 -0.25
C VAL A 138 15.70 -20.12 -1.30
N GLU A 139 15.58 -18.85 -0.93
CA GLU A 139 15.20 -17.79 -1.88
C GLU A 139 16.25 -17.62 -2.98
N ALA A 140 17.53 -17.78 -2.68
CA ALA A 140 18.62 -17.69 -3.66
C ALA A 140 18.52 -18.82 -4.69
N ALA A 141 18.28 -20.05 -4.22
CA ALA A 141 18.06 -21.19 -5.08
C ALA A 141 16.78 -21.04 -5.93
N ALA A 142 15.71 -20.50 -5.36
CA ALA A 142 14.46 -20.25 -6.06
C ALA A 142 14.61 -19.17 -7.15
N LEU A 143 15.28 -18.06 -6.85
CA LEU A 143 15.61 -17.02 -7.83
C LEU A 143 16.48 -17.56 -8.97
N ARG A 144 17.52 -18.36 -8.63
CA ARG A 144 18.35 -19.01 -9.64
C ARG A 144 17.51 -19.89 -10.55
N ALA A 145 16.61 -20.70 -9.99
CA ALA A 145 15.72 -21.56 -10.76
C ALA A 145 14.73 -20.74 -11.62
N TYR A 146 14.19 -19.64 -11.09
CA TYR A 146 13.30 -18.74 -11.81
C TYR A 146 13.96 -18.17 -13.06
N ILE A 147 15.16 -17.59 -12.91
CA ILE A 147 15.93 -17.04 -14.04
C ILE A 147 16.29 -18.15 -15.05
N GLN A 148 16.72 -19.32 -14.57
CA GLN A 148 17.09 -20.45 -15.44
C GLN A 148 15.90 -21.02 -16.24
N LYS A 149 14.68 -20.87 -15.73
CA LYS A 149 13.45 -21.25 -16.43
C LYS A 149 12.92 -20.14 -17.35
N GLY A 150 13.66 -19.04 -17.52
CA GLY A 150 13.31 -17.93 -18.41
C GLY A 150 12.59 -16.77 -17.74
N GLY A 151 12.48 -16.77 -16.41
CA GLY A 151 11.94 -15.63 -15.66
C GLY A 151 12.83 -14.39 -15.81
N PHE A 152 12.21 -13.23 -15.95
CA PHE A 152 12.90 -11.95 -16.02
C PHE A 152 12.78 -11.20 -14.68
N VAL A 153 13.84 -10.49 -14.30
CA VAL A 153 13.90 -9.76 -13.03
C VAL A 153 14.28 -8.31 -13.31
N ILE A 154 13.46 -7.38 -12.82
CA ILE A 154 13.76 -5.95 -12.77
C ILE A 154 14.24 -5.65 -11.35
N VAL A 155 15.41 -5.03 -11.26
CA VAL A 155 16.02 -4.58 -10.01
C VAL A 155 16.10 -3.06 -10.05
N ASP A 156 15.62 -2.43 -8.99
CA ASP A 156 15.54 -0.97 -8.81
C ASP A 156 16.04 -0.63 -7.40
N ASP A 157 16.83 0.43 -7.26
CA ASP A 157 17.48 0.85 -6.00
C ASP A 157 17.45 2.38 -5.87
#